data_AF-A0AA40ZWQ3-F1
#
_entry.id   AF-A0AA40ZWQ3-F1
#
_cell.length_a   1.000
_cell.length_b   1.000
_cell.length_c   1.000
_cell.angle_alpha   90.00
_cell.angle_beta   90.00
_cell.angle_gamma   90.00
#
_symmetry.space_group_name_H-M   'P 1'
#
loop_
_entity.id
_entity.type
_entity.pdbx_description
1 polymer ?
#
loop_
_entity_poly.entity_id
_entity_poly.type
_entity_poly.pdbx_seq_one_letter_code
_entity_poly.pdbx_strand_id
1 'polypeptide(L)' 'MARCRLCTSNDDQALIEYLAEKLWDSRMGEFEISTPWSEAGAFWQAKFREMAVSARLALMG' A
#
# COMPACT_ATOMS: atom_id res chain seq x y z
N MET A 1 10.95 -26.29 19.32
CA MET A 1 10.61 -26.05 17.90
C MET A 1 10.77 -24.57 17.61
N ALA A 2 11.84 -24.20 16.89
CA ALA A 2 12.03 -22.83 16.43
C ALA A 2 10.94 -22.49 15.41
N ARG A 3 10.10 -21.49 15.70
CA ARG A 3 9.10 -21.00 14.75
C ARG A 3 9.84 -20.42 13.55
N CYS A 4 9.68 -21.05 12.39
CA CYS A 4 10.29 -20.59 11.15
C CYS A 4 9.74 -19.21 10.80
N ARG A 5 10.58 -18.16 10.81
CA ARG A 5 10.18 -16.77 10.49
C ARG A 5 9.50 -16.66 9.11
N LEU A 6 9.85 -17.56 8.17
CA LEU A 6 9.33 -17.58 6.81
C LEU A 6 7.89 -18.11 6.72
N CYS A 7 7.47 -19.02 7.62
CA CYS A 7 6.11 -19.58 7.61
C CYS A 7 5.05 -18.62 8.17
N THR A 8 5.47 -17.46 8.68
CA THR A 8 4.61 -16.37 9.15
C THR A 8 4.87 -15.07 8.38
N SER A 9 5.55 -15.15 7.22
CA SER A 9 5.85 -13.97 6.40
C SER A 9 4.59 -13.52 5.64
N ASN A 10 3.57 -13.08 6.36
CA ASN A 10 2.68 -12.07 5.82
C ASN A 10 3.56 -10.82 5.71
N ASP A 11 4.05 -10.55 4.51
CA ASP A 11 4.84 -9.34 4.27
C ASP A 11 3.89 -8.15 4.32
N ASP A 12 3.64 -7.73 5.55
CA ASP A 12 2.80 -6.61 5.88
C ASP A 12 3.24 -5.33 5.16
N GLN A 13 4.53 -5.19 4.90
CA GLN A 13 5.07 -4.06 4.15
C GLN A 13 4.71 -4.17 2.67
N ALA A 14 4.89 -5.35 2.06
CA ALA A 14 4.45 -5.58 0.68
C ALA A 14 2.94 -5.38 0.50
N LEU A 15 2.13 -5.80 1.49
CA LEU A 15 0.68 -5.55 1.47
C LEU A 15 0.37 -4.06 1.59
N ILE A 16 1.03 -3.32 2.49
CA ILE A 16 0.86 -1.88 2.63
C ILE A 16 1.26 -1.15 1.35
N GLU A 17 2.37 -1.52 0.71
CA GLU A 17 2.79 -0.93 -0.56
C GLU A 17 1.77 -1.21 -1.68
N TYR A 18 1.27 -2.46 -1.77
CA TYR A 18 0.24 -2.82 -2.73
C TYR A 18 -1.05 -2.03 -2.52
N LEU A 19 -1.50 -1.89 -1.28
CA LEU A 19 -2.69 -1.11 -0.95
C LEU A 19 -2.49 0.38 -1.25
N ALA A 20 -1.30 0.93 -0.99
CA ALA A 20 -0.98 2.32 -1.28
C ALA A 20 -1.06 2.59 -2.79
N GLU A 21 -0.51 1.70 -3.61
CA GLU A 21 -0.61 1.77 -5.07
C GLU A 21 -2.07 1.74 -5.53
N LYS A 22 -2.90 0.80 -5.03
CA LYS A 22 -4.31 0.71 -5.45
C LYS A 22 -5.15 1.91 -5.03
N LEU A 23 -4.86 2.46 -3.84
CA LEU A 23 -5.50 3.70 -3.39
C LEU A 23 -5.09 4.88 -4.27
N TRP A 24 -3.82 4.97 -4.67
CA TRP A 24 -3.33 5.98 -5.61
C TRP A 24 -4.00 5.83 -6.99
N ASP A 25 -4.01 4.62 -7.54
CA ASP A 25 -4.64 4.30 -8.82
C ASP A 25 -6.12 4.71 -8.84
N SER A 26 -6.85 4.47 -7.73
CA SER A 26 -8.25 4.85 -7.60
C SER A 26 -8.48 6.36 -7.74
N ARG A 27 -7.49 7.17 -7.33
CA ARG A 27 -7.55 8.63 -7.44
C ARG A 27 -7.07 9.10 -8.81
N MET A 28 -6.04 8.46 -9.36
CA MET A 28 -5.50 8.83 -10.67
C MET A 28 -6.37 8.40 -11.84
N GLY A 29 -7.23 7.38 -11.67
CA GLY A 29 -8.19 6.94 -12.68
C GLY A 29 -9.20 8.01 -13.10
N GLU A 30 -9.32 9.10 -12.34
CA GLU A 30 -10.17 10.26 -12.67
C GLU A 30 -9.49 11.30 -13.58
N PHE A 31 -8.17 11.18 -13.80
CA PHE A 31 -7.39 12.16 -14.56
C PHE A 31 -7.07 11.65 -15.97
N GLU A 32 -7.07 12.57 -16.94
CA GLU A 32 -6.73 12.27 -18.35
C GLU A 32 -5.28 11.77 -18.51
N ILE A 33 -4.37 12.27 -17.67
CA ILE A 33 -3.00 11.81 -17.58
C ILE A 33 -2.78 11.25 -16.17
N SER A 34 -2.61 9.93 -16.09
CA SER A 34 -2.33 9.24 -14.84
C SER A 34 -0.83 9.29 -14.54
N THR A 35 -0.47 9.86 -13.41
CA THR A 35 0.88 9.76 -12.84
C THR A 35 1.03 8.38 -12.20
N PRO A 36 2.01 7.56 -12.61
CA PRO A 36 2.21 6.24 -12.00
C PRO A 36 2.66 6.37 -10.54
N TRP A 37 2.33 5.39 -9.71
CA TRP A 37 2.64 5.42 -8.27
C TRP A 37 4.14 5.66 -7.97
N SER A 38 5.03 5.07 -8.78
CA SER A 38 6.48 5.27 -8.67
C SER A 38 6.93 6.73 -8.86
N GLU A 39 6.11 7.54 -9.54
CA GLU A 39 6.35 8.95 -9.84
C GLU A 39 5.47 9.92 -9.03
N ALA A 40 4.61 9.40 -8.13
CA ALA A 40 3.73 10.21 -7.29
C ALA A 40 4.48 11.25 -6.42
N GLY A 41 5.78 11.06 -6.22
CA GLY A 41 6.62 11.91 -5.38
C GLY A 41 6.50 11.57 -3.89
N ALA A 42 7.55 11.91 -3.13
CA ALA A 42 7.71 11.44 -1.75
C ALA A 42 6.56 11.83 -0.80
N PHE A 43 5.99 13.02 -0.96
CA PHE A 43 4.87 13.48 -0.14
C PHE A 43 3.62 12.61 -0.33
N TRP A 44 3.20 12.40 -1.58
CA TRP A 44 2.03 11.59 -1.88
C TRP A 44 2.29 10.12 -1.57
N GLN A 45 3.50 9.64 -1.82
CA GLN A 45 3.87 8.30 -1.43
C GLN A 45 3.73 8.04 0.08
N ALA A 46 4.18 8.99 0.91
CA ALA A 46 3.97 8.89 2.35
C ALA A 46 2.48 8.91 2.74
N LYS A 47 1.70 9.82 2.16
CA LYS A 47 0.26 9.96 2.46
C LYS A 47 -0.55 8.71 2.16
N PHE A 48 -0.33 8.10 0.99
CA PHE A 48 -1.09 6.92 0.59
C PHE A 48 -0.61 5.65 1.33
N ARG A 49 0.64 5.59 1.78
CA ARG A 49 1.10 4.56 2.73
C ARG A 49 0.41 4.67 4.10
N GLU A 50 0.26 5.88 4.63
CA GLU A 50 -0.51 6.11 5.88
C GLU A 50 -1.96 5.60 5.75
N MET A 51 -2.60 5.87 4.61
CA MET A 51 -3.95 5.37 4.32
C MET A 51 -3.98 3.84 4.18
N ALA A 52 -2.99 3.25 3.51
CA ALA A 52 -2.88 1.82 3.32
C ALA A 52 -2.75 1.04 4.64
N VAL A 53 -2.05 1.60 5.63
CA VAL A 53 -2.02 1.05 7.00
C VAL A 53 -3.43 0.98 7.58
N SER A 54 -4.22 2.04 7.43
CA SER A 54 -5.60 2.09 7.93
C SER A 54 -6.52 1.10 7.20
N ALA A 55 -6.37 1.00 5.87
CA ALA A 55 -7.12 0.04 5.06
C ALA A 55 -6.80 -1.41 5.45
N ARG A 56 -5.53 -1.73 5.70
CA ARG A 56 -5.11 -3.05 6.19
C ARG A 56 -5.79 -3.39 7.52
N LEU A 57 -5.79 -2.46 8.48
CA LEU A 57 -6.44 -2.69 9.78
C LEU A 57 -7.93 -2.98 9.63
N ALA A 58 -8.62 -2.28 8.72
CA ALA A 58 -10.03 -2.51 8.42
C ALA A 58 -10.32 -3.89 7.80
N LEU A 59 -9.36 -4.49 7.09
CA LEU A 59 -9.48 -5.84 6.52
C LEU A 59 -9.21 -6.96 7.53
N MET A 60 -8.68 -6.63 8.71
CA MET A 60 -8.33 -7.59 9.77
C MET A 60 -9.37 -7.66 10.91
N GLY A 61 -10.40 -6.80 10.89
CA GLY A 61 -11.52 -6.80 11.83
C GLY A 61 -12.76 -7.46 11.25
#